data_AF-A0A5E7UX21-F1
#
_entry.id   AF-A0A5E7UX21-F1
#
_cell.length_a   1.000
_cell.length_b   1.000
_cell.length_c   1.000
_cell.angle_alpha   90.00
_cell.angle_beta   90.00
_cell.angle_gamma   90.00
#
_symmetry.space_group_name_H-M   'P 1'
#
loop_
_entity.id
_entity.type
_entity.pdbx_description
1 polymer ?
#
loop_
_entity_poly.entity_id
_entity_poly.type
_entity_poly.pdbx_seq_one_letter_code
_entity_poly.pdbx_strand_id
1 'polypeptide(L)'
;MLITVLAIIFCFILWNVLKGVLRGTMSRSIQYAVARGVPYDFAKEIMNYREIVKESMNRLKLDNPDLRAEDVYVQYGFAIMYLYEISMKGERDV
;
A
#
# COMPACT_ATOMS: atom_id res chain seq x y z
N MET A 1 -15.31 -34.55 11.79
CA MET A 1 -16.00 -33.98 10.61
C MET A 1 -16.60 -32.60 10.87
N LEU A 2 -17.33 -32.37 11.97
CA LEU A 2 -17.95 -31.06 12.24
C LEU A 2 -16.92 -29.95 12.54
N ILE A 3 -15.86 -30.29 13.30
CA ILE A 3 -14.74 -29.37 13.61
C ILE A 3 -13.97 -28.96 12.33
N THR A 4 -13.73 -29.90 11.41
CA THR A 4 -13.04 -29.62 10.15
C THR A 4 -13.87 -28.72 9.22
N VAL A 5 -15.19 -28.89 9.19
CA VAL A 5 -16.09 -28.02 8.40
C VAL A 5 -16.12 -26.60 8.98
N LEU A 6 -16.20 -26.47 10.32
CA LEU A 6 -16.13 -25.17 10.99
C LEU A 6 -14.78 -24.46 10.73
N ALA A 7 -13.67 -25.18 10.74
CA ALA A 7 -12.35 -24.62 10.44
C ALA A 7 -12.26 -24.09 8.99
N ILE A 8 -12.82 -24.82 8.01
CA ILE A 8 -12.83 -24.39 6.61
C ILE A 8 -13.68 -23.12 6.43
N ILE A 9 -14.87 -23.09 7.02
CA ILE A 9 -15.75 -21.91 6.97
C ILE A 9 -15.06 -20.70 7.61
N PHE A 10 -14.43 -20.89 8.76
CA PHE A 10 -13.67 -19.84 9.44
C PHE A 10 -12.54 -19.30 8.55
N CYS A 11 -11.73 -20.17 7.95
CA CYS A 11 -10.67 -19.76 7.02
C CYS A 11 -11.22 -18.99 5.80
N PHE A 12 -12.36 -19.42 5.24
CA PHE A 12 -12.99 -18.74 4.11
C PHE A 12 -13.49 -17.34 4.47
N ILE A 13 -14.11 -17.18 5.64
CA ILE A 13 -14.54 -15.88 6.15
C ILE A 13 -13.31 -14.99 6.38
N LEU A 14 -12.28 -15.51 7.05
CA LEU A 14 -11.05 -14.78 7.33
C LEU A 14 -10.40 -14.26 6.04
N TRP A 15 -10.34 -15.09 5.00
CA TRP A 15 -9.79 -14.75 3.70
C TRP A 15 -10.55 -13.61 3.00
N ASN A 16 -11.88 -13.65 3.04
CA ASN A 16 -12.70 -12.59 2.44
C ASN A 16 -12.59 -11.27 3.20
N VAL A 17 -12.54 -11.31 4.53
CA VAL A 17 -12.31 -10.13 5.36
C VAL A 17 -10.93 -9.53 5.06
N LEU A 18 -9.88 -10.36 4.99
CA LEU A 18 -8.53 -9.91 4.67
C LEU A 18 -8.47 -9.18 3.32
N LYS A 19 -9.12 -9.75 2.29
CA LYS A 19 -9.20 -9.15 0.96
C LYS A 19 -9.92 -7.79 0.97
N GLY A 20 -10.99 -7.66 1.76
CA GLY A 20 -11.73 -6.41 1.93
C GLY A 20 -10.87 -5.32 2.57
N VAL A 21 -10.18 -5.66 3.66
CA VAL A 21 -9.28 -4.75 4.36
C VAL A 21 -8.14 -4.29 3.45
N LEU A 22 -7.50 -5.22 2.73
CA LEU A 22 -6.43 -4.90 1.78
C LEU A 22 -6.87 -3.92 0.69
N ARG A 23 -8.07 -4.13 0.11
CA ARG A 23 -8.63 -3.20 -0.89
C ARG A 23 -8.94 -1.83 -0.31
N GLY A 24 -9.51 -1.77 0.89
CA GLY A 24 -9.81 -0.51 1.58
C GLY A 24 -8.54 0.28 1.88
N THR A 25 -7.51 -0.39 2.39
CA THR A 25 -6.19 0.20 2.67
C THR A 25 -5.57 0.77 1.40
N MET A 26 -5.56 0.02 0.28
CA MET A 26 -5.00 0.50 -0.99
C MET A 26 -5.72 1.76 -1.51
N SER A 27 -7.05 1.79 -1.45
CA SER A 27 -7.82 2.96 -1.86
C SER A 27 -7.48 4.18 -1.01
N ARG A 28 -7.36 4.01 0.32
CA ARG A 28 -6.96 5.08 1.23
C ARG A 28 -5.53 5.55 1.01
N SER A 29 -4.60 4.65 0.69
CA SER A 29 -3.20 5.00 0.36
C SER A 29 -3.11 5.88 -0.88
N ILE A 30 -3.88 5.54 -1.92
CA ILE A 30 -3.97 6.34 -3.14
C ILE A 30 -4.52 7.72 -2.81
N GLN A 31 -5.64 7.81 -2.09
CA GLN A 31 -6.23 9.09 -1.69
C GLN A 31 -5.28 9.94 -0.85
N TYR A 32 -4.54 9.32 0.08
CA TYR A 32 -3.56 9.99 0.91
C TYR A 32 -2.41 10.60 0.10
N ALA A 33 -1.90 9.87 -0.89
CA ALA A 33 -0.84 10.34 -1.78
C ALA A 33 -1.35 11.45 -2.71
N VAL A 34 -2.58 11.31 -3.23
CA VAL A 34 -3.23 12.29 -4.11
C VAL A 34 -3.51 13.60 -3.38
N ALA A 35 -3.98 13.53 -2.12
CA ALA A 35 -4.15 14.70 -1.27
C ALA A 35 -2.82 15.46 -1.02
N ARG A 36 -1.68 14.83 -1.29
CA ARG A 36 -0.33 15.40 -1.18
C ARG A 36 0.32 15.76 -2.52
N GLY A 37 -0.47 15.77 -3.60
CA GLY A 37 -0.03 16.27 -4.91
C GLY A 37 0.46 15.20 -5.89
N VAL A 38 0.36 13.91 -5.56
CA VAL A 38 0.63 12.84 -6.54
C VAL A 38 -0.56 12.74 -7.51
N PRO A 39 -0.35 12.67 -8.84
CA PRO A 39 -1.43 12.44 -9.78
C PRO A 39 -2.17 11.12 -9.49
N TYR A 40 -3.50 11.15 -9.54
CA TYR A 40 -4.34 9.97 -9.24
C TYR A 40 -4.00 8.78 -10.14
N ASP A 41 -3.80 9.04 -11.44
CA ASP A 41 -3.49 7.98 -12.41
C ASP A 41 -2.15 7.31 -12.10
N PHE A 42 -1.13 8.10 -11.76
CA PHE A 42 0.16 7.57 -11.31
C PHE A 42 0.01 6.74 -10.03
N ALA A 43 -0.67 7.28 -9.01
CA ALA A 43 -0.86 6.60 -7.73
C ALA A 43 -1.65 5.28 -7.90
N LYS A 44 -2.62 5.24 -8.80
CA LYS A 44 -3.39 4.04 -9.14
C LYS A 44 -2.54 3.03 -9.90
N GLU A 45 -1.76 3.49 -10.87
CA GLU A 45 -0.90 2.65 -11.70
C GLU A 45 0.22 2.01 -10.87
N ILE A 46 0.95 2.80 -10.09
CA ILE A 46 2.04 2.30 -9.25
C ILE A 46 1.52 1.29 -8.22
N MET A 47 0.26 1.40 -7.80
CA MET A 47 -0.32 0.43 -6.88
C MET A 47 -0.60 -0.95 -7.46
N ASN A 48 -0.59 -1.07 -8.80
CA ASN A 48 -0.57 -2.39 -9.44
C ASN A 48 0.77 -3.10 -9.24
N TYR A 49 1.86 -2.35 -9.05
CA TYR A 49 3.21 -2.85 -8.79
C TYR A 49 3.48 -2.96 -7.28
N ARG A 50 2.69 -3.80 -6.60
CA ARG A 50 2.69 -3.92 -5.14
C ARG A 50 4.06 -4.21 -4.52
N GLU A 51 4.88 -5.02 -5.19
CA GLU A 51 6.21 -5.37 -4.69
C GLU A 51 7.12 -4.15 -4.63
N ILE A 52 7.08 -3.29 -5.65
CA ILE A 52 7.87 -2.04 -5.70
C ILE A 52 7.43 -1.11 -4.58
N VAL A 53 6.12 -0.90 -4.42
CA VAL A 53 5.60 -0.02 -3.37
C VAL A 53 5.94 -0.57 -1.98
N LYS A 54 5.86 -1.89 -1.78
CA LYS A 54 6.23 -2.53 -0.52
C LYS A 54 7.72 -2.40 -0.22
N GLU A 55 8.57 -2.55 -1.24
CA GLU A 55 10.01 -2.35 -1.11
C GLU A 55 10.33 -0.90 -0.72
N SER A 56 9.76 0.07 -1.42
CA SER A 56 9.91 1.50 -1.10
C SER A 56 9.42 1.83 0.31
N MET A 57 8.27 1.29 0.72
CA MET A 57 7.76 1.44 2.08
C MET A 57 8.74 0.87 3.12
N ASN A 58 9.30 -0.31 2.87
CA ASN A 58 10.26 -0.94 3.79
C ASN A 58 11.55 -0.12 3.90
N ARG A 59 12.06 0.41 2.78
CA ARG A 59 13.21 1.33 2.77
C ARG A 59 12.91 2.59 3.59
N LEU A 60 11.77 3.25 3.34
CA LEU A 60 11.37 4.44 4.09
C LEU A 60 11.22 4.18 5.60
N LYS A 61 10.80 2.98 6.01
CA LYS A 61 10.71 2.59 7.43
C LYS A 61 12.06 2.29 8.08
N LEU A 62 13.09 1.99 7.29
CA LEU A 62 14.45 1.87 7.79
C LEU A 62 15.03 3.27 8.01
N ASP A 63 14.76 4.19 7.08
CA ASP A 63 15.26 5.56 7.13
C ASP A 63 14.50 6.43 8.16
N ASN A 64 13.20 6.21 8.30
CA ASN A 64 12.31 6.92 9.24
C ASN A 64 11.53 5.93 10.11
N PRO A 65 12.03 5.59 11.31
CA PRO A 65 11.37 4.64 12.22
C PRO A 65 9.98 5.08 12.65
N ASP A 66 9.72 6.40 12.74
CA ASP A 66 8.42 6.96 13.13
C ASP A 66 7.31 6.57 12.14
N LEU A 67 7.66 6.34 10.87
CA LEU A 67 6.73 5.87 9.86
C LEU A 67 6.13 4.50 10.21
N ARG A 68 6.79 3.71 11.08
CA ARG A 68 6.26 2.42 11.53
C ARG A 68 5.08 2.55 12.49
N ALA A 69 4.99 3.68 13.20
CA ALA A 69 3.89 3.96 14.13
C ALA A 69 2.64 4.46 13.41
N GLU A 70 2.79 4.95 12.18
CA GLU A 70 1.69 5.42 11.34
C GLU A 70 0.79 4.27 10.85
N ASP A 71 -0.45 4.62 10.47
CA ASP A 71 -1.36 3.67 9.86
C ASP A 71 -0.79 3.07 8.57
N VAL A 72 -1.12 1.80 8.30
CA VAL A 72 -0.60 1.09 7.11
C VAL A 72 -0.92 1.86 5.82
N TYR A 73 -2.11 2.46 5.70
CA TYR A 73 -2.44 3.21 4.48
C TYR A 73 -1.57 4.46 4.29
N VAL A 74 -1.17 5.12 5.40
CA VAL A 74 -0.26 6.27 5.42
C VAL A 74 1.13 5.84 4.96
N GLN A 75 1.64 4.72 5.49
CA GLN A 75 2.93 4.14 5.11
C GLN A 75 3.00 3.86 3.59
N TYR A 76 1.96 3.25 3.04
CA TYR A 76 1.84 3.02 1.60
C TYR A 76 1.69 4.34 0.82
N GLY A 77 0.98 5.33 1.37
CA GLY A 77 0.86 6.65 0.78
C GLY A 77 2.22 7.36 0.64
N PHE A 78 3.06 7.31 1.67
CA PHE A 78 4.43 7.83 1.62
C PHE A 78 5.30 7.09 0.60
N ALA A 79 5.15 5.77 0.48
CA ALA A 79 5.86 4.99 -0.54
C ALA A 79 5.48 5.40 -1.97
N ILE A 80 4.18 5.65 -2.23
CA ILE A 80 3.71 6.16 -3.52
C ILE A 80 4.30 7.54 -3.81
N MET A 81 4.31 8.44 -2.83
CA MET A 81 4.90 9.78 -2.97
C MET A 81 6.39 9.72 -3.30
N TYR A 82 7.14 8.87 -2.59
CA TYR A 82 8.57 8.69 -2.83
C TYR A 82 8.86 8.17 -4.25
N LEU A 83 8.07 7.21 -4.72
CA LEU A 83 8.20 6.69 -6.10
C LEU A 83 7.88 7.75 -7.15
N TYR A 84 6.89 8.60 -6.90
CA TYR A 84 6.58 9.73 -7.77
C TYR A 84 7.72 10.75 -7.81
N GLU A 85 8.31 11.06 -6.66
CA GLU A 85 9.44 11.99 -6.61
C GLU A 85 10.65 11.46 -7.39
N ILE A 86 10.92 10.14 -7.31
CA ILE A 86 11.97 9.50 -8.11
C ILE A 86 11.66 9.57 -9.60
N SER A 87 10.43 9.27 -10.02
CA SER A 87 10.08 9.33 -11.45
C SER A 87 10.24 10.75 -12.01
N MET A 88 9.82 11.76 -11.24
CA MET A 88 9.97 13.17 -11.59
C MET A 88 11.43 13.66 -11.59
N LYS A 89 12.31 13.03 -10.81
CA LYS A 89 13.77 13.30 -10.87
C LYS A 89 14.38 12.66 -12.11
N GLY A 90 14.05 11.38 -12.37
CA GLY A 90 14.51 10.67 -13.57
C GLY A 90 14.08 11.34 -14.88
N GLU A 91 12.90 11.94 -14.94
CA GLU A 91 12.44 12.70 -16.13
C GLU A 91 13.16 14.05 -16.32
N ARG A 92 13.75 14.63 -15.28
CA ARG A 92 14.47 15.91 -15.36
C ARG A 92 15.94 15.76 -15.75
N ASP A 93 16.48 14.56 -15.60
CA ASP A 93 17.88 14.23 -15.88
C ASP A 93 18.08 13.62 -17.28
N VAL A 94 17.05 13.66 -18.15
CA VAL A 94 17.05 13.22 -19.56
C VAL A 94 16.76 14.42 -20.47
#